data_AF-A0A2L2NSN6-F1
#
_entry.id   AF-A0A2L2NSN6-F1
#
_cell.length_a   1.000
_cell.length_b   1.000
_cell.length_c   1.000
_cell.angle_alpha   90.00
_cell.angle_beta   90.00
_cell.angle_gamma   90.00
#
_symmetry.space_group_name_H-M   'P 1'
#
loop_
_entity.id
_entity.type
_entity.pdbx_description
1 polymer ?
#
loop_
_entity_poly.entity_id
_entity_poly.type
_entity_poly.pdbx_seq_one_letter_code
_entity_poly.pdbx_strand_id
1 'polypeptide(L)'
;MLTLAQVNFGANSASILGLLYLLLGVVYLIFMVFWLVKYGARLTSWALALYIIQAIFTPIIMLLCGFILTFQGWRLDPILQFGQLLLSLLIIYLLIKDIVINTVYRNR
;
A
#
# COMPACT_ATOMS: atom_id res chain seq x y z
N MET A 1 29.24 6.98 28.08
CA MET A 1 28.10 7.77 27.57
C MET A 1 27.20 6.81 26.81
N LEU A 2 26.14 6.30 27.45
CA LEU A 2 25.09 5.57 26.74
C LEU A 2 24.22 6.63 26.05
N THR A 3 24.60 7.02 24.83
CA THR A 3 23.65 7.71 23.95
C THR A 3 22.54 6.70 23.67
N LEU A 4 21.46 6.79 24.47
CA LEU A 4 20.19 6.14 24.18
C LEU A 4 19.92 6.38 22.69
N ALA A 5 19.60 5.31 21.95
CA ALA A 5 19.12 5.43 20.59
C ALA A 5 17.83 6.26 20.63
N GLN A 6 17.98 7.58 20.54
CA GLN A 6 16.88 8.52 20.61
C GLN A 6 16.13 8.35 19.30
N VAL A 7 15.06 7.57 19.34
CA VAL A 7 14.13 7.46 18.22
C VAL A 7 13.70 8.89 17.90
N ASN A 8 14.06 9.37 16.71
CA ASN A 8 13.60 10.67 16.24
C ASN A 8 12.12 10.52 15.83
N PHE A 9 11.28 10.48 16.87
CA PHE A 9 9.84 10.56 16.77
C PHE A 9 9.50 12.02 16.45
N GLY A 10 9.28 12.30 15.17
CA GLY A 10 9.04 13.65 14.65
C GLY A 10 8.53 13.61 13.21
N ALA A 11 8.22 14.78 12.65
CA ALA A 11 7.76 14.97 11.26
C ALA A 11 8.91 14.80 10.25
N ASN A 12 9.64 13.69 10.33
CA ASN A 12 10.66 13.32 9.35
C ASN A 12 9.98 12.82 8.08
N SER A 13 10.64 13.00 6.93
CA SER A 13 10.13 12.53 5.63
C SER A 13 9.74 11.04 5.65
N ALA A 14 10.53 10.21 6.34
CA ALA A 14 10.29 8.78 6.46
C ALA A 14 9.03 8.44 7.26
N SER A 15 8.74 9.16 8.36
CA SER A 15 7.54 8.91 9.16
C SER A 15 6.28 9.39 8.44
N ILE A 16 6.37 10.49 7.69
CA ILE A 16 5.28 10.96 6.81
C ILE A 16 4.98 9.93 5.72
N LEU A 17 6.01 9.41 5.05
CA LEU A 17 5.85 8.33 4.06
C LEU A 17 5.26 7.08 4.72
N GLY A 18 5.71 6.71 5.92
CA GLY A 18 5.17 5.56 6.66
C GLY A 18 3.68 5.71 6.99
N LEU A 19 3.26 6.88 7.47
CA LEU A 19 1.84 7.17 7.74
C LEU A 19 1.00 7.13 6.46
N LEU A 20 1.54 7.65 5.35
CA LEU A 20 0.90 7.60 4.04
C LEU A 20 0.71 6.13 3.59
N TYR A 21 1.73 5.28 3.80
CA TYR A 21 1.64 3.84 3.54
C TYR A 21 0.59 3.14 4.38
N LEU A 22 0.49 3.47 5.68
CA LEU A 22 -0.54 2.92 6.57
C LEU A 22 -1.94 3.30 6.09
N LEU A 23 -2.15 4.58 5.77
CA LEU A 23 -3.43 5.09 5.28
C LEU A 23 -3.79 4.45 3.94
N LEU A 24 -2.87 4.47 2.97
CA LEU A 24 -3.10 3.86 1.66
C LEU A 24 -3.34 2.36 1.77
N GLY A 25 -2.63 1.64 2.65
CA GLY A 25 -2.82 0.21 2.84
C GLY A 25 -4.23 -0.15 3.32
N VAL A 26 -4.77 0.61 4.29
CA VAL A 26 -6.15 0.44 4.78
C VAL A 26 -7.16 0.79 3.68
N VAL A 27 -6.98 1.93 3.00
CA VAL A 27 -7.87 2.36 1.91
C VAL A 27 -7.89 1.32 0.79
N TYR A 28 -6.71 0.81 0.40
CA TYR A 28 -6.56 -0.20 -0.63
C TYR A 28 -7.25 -1.53 -0.25
N LEU A 29 -7.10 -1.97 1.00
CA LEU A 29 -7.79 -3.17 1.51
C LEU A 29 -9.31 -3.01 1.39
N ILE A 30 -9.87 -1.92 1.92
CA ILE A 30 -11.32 -1.67 1.89
C ILE A 30 -11.82 -1.63 0.45
N PHE A 31 -11.10 -0.92 -0.42
CA PHE A 31 -11.41 -0.81 -1.83
C PHE A 31 -11.44 -2.18 -2.52
N MET A 32 -10.39 -2.99 -2.34
CA MET A 32 -10.30 -4.32 -2.96
C MET A 32 -11.37 -5.29 -2.44
N VAL A 33 -11.66 -5.27 -1.14
CA VAL A 33 -12.71 -6.11 -0.54
C VAL A 33 -14.08 -5.72 -1.09
N PHE A 34 -14.40 -4.42 -1.13
CA PHE A 34 -15.63 -3.93 -1.72
C PHE A 34 -15.77 -4.38 -3.18
N TRP A 35 -14.68 -4.31 -3.94
CA TRP A 35 -14.65 -4.75 -5.33
C TRP A 35 -14.90 -6.24 -5.50
N LEU A 36 -14.23 -7.05 -4.68
CA LEU A 36 -14.35 -8.50 -4.70
C LEU A 36 -15.77 -8.95 -4.34
N VAL A 37 -16.42 -8.29 -3.39
CA VAL A 37 -17.82 -8.58 -3.03
C VAL A 37 -18.76 -8.21 -4.18
N LYS A 38 -18.59 -7.03 -4.78
CA LYS A 38 -19.51 -6.52 -5.81
C LYS A 38 -19.38 -7.27 -7.14
N TYR A 39 -18.17 -7.66 -7.51
CA TYR A 39 -17.88 -8.17 -8.85
C TYR A 39 -17.32 -9.60 -8.86
N GLY A 40 -16.96 -10.18 -7.71
CA GLY A 40 -16.31 -11.49 -7.61
C GLY A 40 -17.05 -12.62 -8.30
N ALA A 41 -18.38 -12.65 -8.22
CA ALA A 41 -19.21 -13.70 -8.82
C ALA A 41 -19.15 -13.75 -10.37
N ARG A 42 -18.61 -12.72 -11.02
CA ARG A 42 -18.51 -12.62 -12.49
C ARG A 42 -17.09 -12.81 -13.03
N LEU A 43 -16.10 -12.98 -12.15
CA LEU A 43 -14.72 -13.22 -12.59
C LEU A 43 -14.52 -14.70 -12.95
N THR A 44 -13.62 -14.97 -13.89
CA THR A 44 -13.12 -16.32 -14.12
C THR A 44 -12.38 -16.83 -12.89
N SER A 45 -12.37 -18.13 -12.64
CA SER A 45 -11.75 -18.72 -11.43
C SER A 45 -10.28 -18.29 -11.24
N TRP A 46 -9.53 -18.16 -12.33
CA TRP A 46 -8.13 -17.69 -12.30
C TRP A 46 -8.01 -16.21 -11.97
N ALA A 47 -8.84 -15.35 -12.55
CA ALA A 47 -8.83 -13.93 -12.24
C ALA A 47 -9.24 -13.68 -10.79
N LEU A 48 -10.24 -14.41 -10.29
CA LEU A 48 -10.68 -14.33 -8.90
C LEU A 48 -9.55 -14.71 -7.92
N ALA A 49 -8.82 -15.79 -8.19
CA ALA A 49 -7.69 -16.18 -7.35
C ALA A 49 -6.60 -15.08 -7.28
N LEU A 50 -6.26 -14.46 -8.42
CA LEU A 50 -5.29 -13.37 -8.47
C LEU A 50 -5.76 -12.13 -7.69
N TYR A 51 -7.04 -11.75 -7.83
CA TYR A 51 -7.62 -10.63 -7.09
C TYR A 51 -7.63 -10.87 -5.58
N ILE A 52 -7.88 -12.11 -5.13
CA ILE A 52 -7.82 -12.47 -3.71
C ILE A 52 -6.38 -12.36 -3.19
N ILE A 53 -5.41 -12.91 -3.92
CA ILE A 53 -4.00 -12.82 -3.56
C ILE A 53 -3.58 -11.35 -3.47
N GLN A 54 -3.94 -10.52 -4.46
CA GLN A 54 -3.66 -9.09 -4.45
C GLN A 54 -4.36 -8.35 -3.29
N ALA A 55 -5.61 -8.70 -2.98
CA ALA A 55 -6.36 -8.10 -1.88
C ALA A 55 -5.78 -8.43 -0.49
N ILE A 56 -5.04 -9.54 -0.34
CA ILE A 56 -4.42 -9.93 0.93
C ILE A 56 -2.97 -9.44 0.99
N PHE A 57 -2.14 -9.76 0.01
CA PHE A 57 -0.71 -9.52 0.07
C PHE A 57 -0.35 -8.04 -0.03
N THR A 58 -0.97 -7.30 -0.96
CA THR A 58 -0.65 -5.88 -1.17
C THR A 58 -0.86 -5.04 0.10
N PRO A 59 -2.02 -5.08 0.78
CA PRO A 59 -2.20 -4.30 1.99
C PRO A 59 -1.32 -4.77 3.15
N ILE A 60 -1.07 -6.08 3.31
CA ILE A 60 -0.15 -6.58 4.35
C ILE A 60 1.24 -5.98 4.17
N ILE A 61 1.78 -6.01 2.96
CA ILE A 61 3.12 -5.46 2.66
C ILE A 61 3.13 -3.95 2.91
N MET A 62 2.10 -3.22 2.47
CA MET A 62 2.00 -1.78 2.70
C MET A 62 1.92 -1.42 4.18
N LEU A 63 1.13 -2.15 4.96
CA LEU A 63 0.97 -1.89 6.39
C LEU A 63 2.26 -2.20 7.15
N LEU A 64 2.92 -3.32 6.82
CA LEU A 64 4.21 -3.67 7.40
C LEU A 64 5.29 -2.64 7.06
N CYS A 65 5.39 -2.25 5.79
CA CYS A 65 6.35 -1.24 5.35
C CYS A 65 6.07 0.13 5.99
N GLY A 66 4.79 0.53 6.04
CA GLY A 66 4.34 1.75 6.72
C GLY A 66 4.74 1.77 8.19
N PHE A 67 4.49 0.67 8.92
CA PHE A 67 4.88 0.54 10.32
C PHE A 67 6.40 0.64 10.50
N ILE A 68 7.20 -0.04 9.67
CA ILE A 68 8.66 0.05 9.77
C ILE A 68 9.15 1.49 9.51
N LEU A 69 8.60 2.16 8.51
CA LEU A 69 8.97 3.54 8.17
C LEU A 69 8.57 4.54 9.26
N THR A 70 7.41 4.37 9.91
CA THR A 70 6.97 5.28 10.98
C THR A 70 7.88 5.24 12.20
N PHE A 71 8.33 4.05 12.61
CA PHE A 71 9.11 3.89 13.85
C PHE A 71 10.63 3.91 13.61
N GLN A 72 11.10 3.37 12.49
CA GLN A 72 12.53 3.15 12.22
C GLN A 72 13.02 3.80 10.92
N GLY A 73 12.15 4.46 10.16
CA GLY A 73 12.50 5.03 8.85
C GLY A 73 13.55 6.14 8.89
N TRP A 74 13.71 6.82 10.03
CA TRP A 74 14.72 7.86 10.23
C TRP A 74 16.18 7.37 10.12
N ARG A 75 16.41 6.05 10.24
CA ARG A 75 17.72 5.40 10.05
C ARG A 75 17.88 4.78 8.66
N LEU A 76 16.83 4.78 7.84
CA LEU A 76 16.84 4.17 6.52
C LEU A 76 17.58 5.10 5.54
N ASP A 77 18.45 4.54 4.72
CA ASP A 77 19.20 5.32 3.73
C ASP A 77 18.26 6.11 2.80
N PRO A 78 18.60 7.37 2.45
CA PRO A 78 17.74 8.21 1.61
C PRO A 78 17.35 7.57 0.27
N ILE A 79 18.24 6.78 -0.35
CA ILE A 79 17.96 6.08 -1.60
C ILE A 79 16.89 4.99 -1.45
N LEU A 80 16.87 4.30 -0.31
CA LEU A 80 15.86 3.30 0.01
C LEU A 80 14.52 3.96 0.33
N GLN A 81 14.52 5.11 1.01
CA GLN A 81 13.30 5.92 1.21
C GLN A 81 12.72 6.38 -0.13
N PHE A 82 13.56 6.78 -1.08
CA PHE A 82 13.11 7.13 -2.43
C PHE A 82 12.50 5.93 -3.16
N GLY A 83 13.09 4.73 -3.01
CA GLY A 83 12.50 3.49 -3.52
C GLY A 83 11.10 3.22 -2.94
N GLN A 84 10.90 3.48 -1.65
CA GLN A 84 9.57 3.38 -1.03
C GLN A 84 8.58 4.42 -1.58
N LEU A 85 9.04 5.62 -1.91
CA LEU A 85 8.19 6.62 -2.56
C LEU A 85 7.76 6.16 -3.97
N LEU A 86 8.68 5.63 -4.77
CA LEU A 86 8.35 5.10 -6.09
C LEU A 86 7.36 3.93 -6.03
N LEU A 87 7.54 3.03 -5.04
CA LEU A 87 6.64 1.91 -4.83
C LEU A 87 5.22 2.38 -4.44
N SER A 88 5.08 3.47 -3.65
CA SER A 88 3.76 3.99 -3.30
C SER A 88 3.05 4.60 -4.50
N LEU A 89 3.79 5.31 -5.37
CA LEU A 89 3.27 5.82 -6.64
C LEU A 89 2.81 4.69 -7.57
N LEU A 90 3.57 3.59 -7.65
CA LEU A 90 3.17 2.42 -8.44
C LEU A 90 1.86 1.81 -7.93
N ILE A 91 1.69 1.71 -6.61
CA ILE A 91 0.45 1.18 -6.01
C ILE A 91 -0.74 2.09 -6.31
N ILE A 92 -0.56 3.41 -6.22
CA ILE A 92 -1.61 4.37 -6.59
C ILE A 92 -2.00 4.18 -8.06
N TYR A 93 -1.02 4.05 -8.95
CA TYR A 93 -1.28 3.78 -10.37
C TYR A 93 -2.06 2.48 -10.57
N LEU A 94 -1.69 1.39 -9.89
CA LEU A 94 -2.38 0.11 -9.97
C LEU A 94 -3.84 0.22 -9.48
N LEU A 95 -4.08 0.92 -8.38
CA LEU A 95 -5.44 1.17 -7.86
C LEU A 95 -6.28 1.94 -8.89
N ILE A 96 -5.74 3.01 -9.48
CA ILE A 96 -6.44 3.78 -10.53
C ILE A 96 -6.72 2.90 -11.75
N LYS A 97 -5.73 2.10 -12.20
CA LYS A 97 -5.90 1.17 -13.31
C LYS A 97 -7.01 0.16 -13.04
N ASP A 98 -7.07 -0.41 -11.84
CA ASP A 98 -8.12 -1.37 -11.45
C ASP A 98 -9.50 -0.71 -11.40
N ILE A 99 -9.61 0.55 -10.97
CA ILE A 99 -10.84 1.35 -11.08
C ILE A 99 -11.24 1.49 -12.55
N VAL A 100 -10.34 1.96 -13.41
CA VAL A 100 -10.66 2.27 -14.81
C VAL A 100 -11.09 1.02 -15.57
N ILE A 101 -10.37 -0.10 -15.43
CA ILE A 101 -10.71 -1.37 -16.10
C ILE A 101 -12.11 -1.84 -15.67
N ASN A 102 -12.38 -1.83 -14.37
CA ASN A 102 -13.61 -2.41 -13.85
C ASN A 102 -14.83 -1.47 -13.91
N THR A 103 -14.62 -0.17 -14.09
CA THR A 103 -15.69 0.84 -14.13
C THR A 103 -15.95 1.36 -15.54
N VAL A 104 -14.92 1.67 -16.32
CA VAL A 104 -15.05 2.27 -17.66
C VAL A 104 -15.19 1.20 -18.72
N TYR A 105 -14.24 0.25 -18.76
CA TYR A 105 -14.25 -0.79 -19.81
C TYR A 105 -15.34 -1.83 -19.60
N ARG A 106 -15.83 -1.99 -18.37
CA ARG A 106 -16.88 -2.96 -18.05
C ARG A 106 -18.31 -2.46 -18.23
N ASN A 107 -18.51 -1.15 -18.39
CA ASN A 107 -19.82 -0.54 -18.67
C ASN A 107 -20.09 -0.33 -20.17
N ARG A 108 -19.15 -0.70 -21.03
CA ARG A 108 -19.35 -0.85 -22.48
C ARG A 108 -19.61 -2.32 -22.79
#